data_AF-F3AJV7-F1
#
_entry.id   AF-F3AJV7-F1
#
_cell.length_a   1.000
_cell.length_b   1.000
_cell.length_c   1.000
_cell.angle_alpha   90.00
_cell.angle_beta   90.00
_cell.angle_gamma   90.00
#
_symmetry.space_group_name_H-M   'P 1'
#
loop_
_entity.id
_entity.type
_entity.pdbx_description
1 polymer ?
#
loop_
_entity_poly.entity_id
_entity_poly.type
_entity_poly.pdbx_seq_one_letter_code
_entity_poly.pdbx_strand_id
1 'polypeptide(L)'
;MAAAAKERKETRAVVSMEKAAELGGHPIIAVGNAPTALVRLYELIQEKKISPSLVIGVPVGFVNVVQSKELIMEAGVPYIVARGRKGGSNIAACICNALLYMIERDGK
;
A
#
# COMPACT_ATOMS: atom_id res chain seq x y z
N MET A 1 -3.87 -0.17 17.04
CA MET A 1 -4.14 0.74 15.91
C MET A 1 -5.29 1.71 16.20
N ALA A 2 -6.52 1.25 16.52
CA ALA A 2 -7.66 2.16 16.72
C ALA A 2 -7.52 3.16 17.89
N ALA A 3 -7.02 2.71 19.05
CA ALA A 3 -6.79 3.58 20.21
C ALA A 3 -5.74 4.67 19.91
N ALA A 4 -4.56 4.27 19.42
CA ALA A 4 -3.49 5.19 19.03
C ALA A 4 -3.90 6.20 17.94
N ALA A 5 -4.70 5.76 16.95
CA ALA A 5 -5.23 6.65 15.91
C ALA A 5 -6.17 7.72 16.50
N LYS A 6 -7.03 7.33 17.45
CA LYS A 6 -7.94 8.26 18.13
C LYS A 6 -7.18 9.30 18.97
N GLU A 7 -6.16 8.86 19.71
CA GLU A 7 -5.31 9.73 20.53
C GLU A 7 -4.56 10.75 19.68
N ARG A 8 -4.01 10.31 18.55
CA ARG A 8 -3.20 11.14 17.64
C ARG A 8 -4.02 11.93 16.60
N LYS A 9 -5.35 11.81 16.61
CA LYS A 9 -6.25 12.38 15.58
C LYS A 9 -5.87 11.99 14.15
N GLU A 10 -5.34 10.78 14.00
CA GLU A 10 -4.88 10.22 12.73
C GLU A 10 -5.82 9.12 12.22
N THR A 11 -5.69 8.75 10.95
CA THR A 11 -6.45 7.60 10.43
C THR A 11 -5.84 6.28 10.93
N ARG A 12 -6.69 5.26 11.15
CA ARG A 12 -6.21 3.90 11.46
C ARG A 12 -5.24 3.35 10.41
N ALA A 13 -5.40 3.80 9.17
CA ALA A 13 -4.57 3.42 8.04
C ALA A 13 -3.14 3.98 8.17
N VAL A 14 -2.98 5.24 8.57
CA VAL A 14 -1.67 5.87 8.84
C VAL A 14 -0.92 5.10 9.92
N VAL A 15 -1.56 4.86 11.07
CA VAL A 15 -0.96 4.12 12.20
C VAL A 15 -0.61 2.67 11.81
N SER A 16 -1.38 2.06 10.90
CA SER A 16 -1.07 0.71 10.41
C SER A 16 0.22 0.65 9.58
N MET A 17 0.52 1.69 8.80
CA MET A 17 1.75 1.76 8.00
C MET A 17 2.98 1.99 8.88
N GLU A 18 2.86 2.80 9.93
CA GLU A 18 3.94 2.97 10.92
C GLU A 18 4.28 1.63 11.59
N LYS A 19 3.25 0.89 12.03
CA LYS A 19 3.45 -0.44 12.58
C LYS A 19 4.05 -1.41 11.57
N ALA A 20 3.69 -1.30 10.29
CA ALA A 20 4.28 -2.13 9.24
C ALA A 20 5.78 -1.85 9.06
N ALA A 21 6.21 -0.59 9.17
CA ALA A 21 7.63 -0.23 9.14
C ALA A 21 8.42 -0.83 10.32
N GLU A 22 7.81 -0.93 11.50
CA GLU A 22 8.43 -1.52 12.70
C GLU A 22 8.64 -3.05 12.59
N LEU A 23 7.92 -3.75 11.71
CA LEU A 23 8.06 -5.21 11.55
C LEU A 23 9.39 -5.61 10.88
N GLY A 24 10.06 -4.67 10.20
CA GLY A 24 11.30 -4.92 9.48
C GLY A 24 11.14 -5.78 8.21
N GLY A 25 12.26 -6.08 7.56
CA GLY A 25 12.31 -6.83 6.30
C GLY A 25 11.88 -6.03 5.07
N HIS A 26 11.53 -6.75 4.00
CA HIS A 26 11.09 -6.18 2.72
C HIS A 26 9.68 -6.67 2.37
N PRO A 27 8.63 -6.11 2.99
CA PRO A 27 7.27 -6.64 2.84
C PRO A 27 6.69 -6.34 1.45
N ILE A 28 5.70 -7.14 1.05
CA ILE A 28 4.75 -6.77 0.00
C ILE A 28 3.58 -6.04 0.67
N ILE A 29 3.33 -4.79 0.27
CA ILE A 29 2.28 -3.96 0.86
C ILE A 29 1.10 -3.84 -0.11
N ALA A 30 -0.08 -4.32 0.30
CA ALA A 30 -1.30 -4.26 -0.50
C ALA A 30 -2.33 -3.29 0.10
N VAL A 31 -2.69 -2.25 -0.66
CA VAL A 31 -3.63 -1.21 -0.26
C VAL A 31 -4.76 -1.10 -1.28
N GLY A 32 -5.93 -1.64 -0.91
CA GLY A 32 -7.12 -1.64 -1.77
C GLY A 32 -8.19 -0.60 -1.42
N ASN A 33 -8.06 0.13 -0.31
CA ASN A 33 -9.10 1.05 0.14
C ASN A 33 -8.57 2.44 0.51
N ALA A 34 -7.74 2.53 1.55
CA ALA A 34 -7.40 3.82 2.17
C ALA A 34 -6.31 4.59 1.40
N PRO A 35 -6.60 5.76 0.79
CA PRO A 35 -5.58 6.58 0.13
C PRO A 35 -4.54 7.11 1.12
N THR A 36 -4.95 7.38 2.37
CA THR A 36 -4.06 7.83 3.43
C THR A 36 -2.99 6.79 3.81
N ALA A 37 -3.24 5.49 3.58
CA ALA A 37 -2.20 4.49 3.72
C ALA A 37 -1.10 4.66 2.68
N LEU A 38 -1.44 4.95 1.42
CA LEU A 38 -0.44 5.17 0.37
C LEU A 38 0.38 6.42 0.61
N VAL A 39 -0.25 7.52 1.07
CA VAL A 39 0.47 8.75 1.42
C VAL A 39 1.46 8.48 2.56
N ARG A 40 1.03 7.82 3.64
CA ARG A 40 1.93 7.51 4.76
C ARG A 40 3.02 6.51 4.36
N LEU A 41 2.70 5.52 3.54
CA LEU A 41 3.68 4.58 3.02
C LEU A 41 4.76 5.29 2.20
N TYR A 42 4.37 6.22 1.33
CA TYR A 42 5.31 7.05 0.58
C TYR A 42 6.28 7.79 1.51
N GLU A 43 5.75 8.50 2.53
CA GLU A 43 6.59 9.19 3.51
C GLU A 43 7.59 8.24 4.19
N LEU A 44 7.13 7.07 4.64
CA LEU A 44 8.00 6.09 5.31
C LEU A 44 9.09 5.52 4.38
N ILE A 45 8.80 5.39 3.08
CA ILE A 45 9.79 4.99 2.07
C ILE A 45 10.84 6.08 1.91
N GLN A 46 10.43 7.35 1.78
CA GLN A 46 11.35 8.48 1.64
C GLN A 46 12.20 8.69 2.90
N GLU A 47 11.62 8.45 4.08
CA GLU A 47 12.31 8.43 5.37
C GLU A 47 13.24 7.22 5.55
N LYS A 48 13.29 6.28 4.59
CA LYS A 48 14.03 5.02 4.65
C LYS A 48 13.68 4.14 5.86
N LYS A 49 12.46 4.28 6.39
CA LYS A 49 11.96 3.47 7.51
C LYS A 49 11.36 2.14 7.06
N ILE A 50 11.00 2.03 5.79
CA ILE A 50 10.49 0.80 5.18
C ILE A 50 11.01 0.71 3.75
N SER A 51 11.32 -0.51 3.29
CA SER A 51 11.73 -0.77 1.91
C SER A 51 10.94 -1.95 1.35
N PRO A 52 9.69 -1.72 0.88
CA PRO A 52 8.84 -2.79 0.36
C PRO A 52 9.43 -3.45 -0.89
N SER A 53 9.32 -4.78 -1.01
CA SER A 53 9.65 -5.48 -2.26
C SER A 53 8.65 -5.20 -3.37
N LEU A 54 7.40 -4.86 -3.01
CA LEU A 54 6.33 -4.52 -3.95
C LEU A 54 5.24 -3.72 -3.22
N VAL A 55 4.69 -2.70 -3.90
CA VAL A 55 3.48 -1.99 -3.45
C VAL A 55 2.33 -2.23 -4.44
N ILE A 56 1.24 -2.84 -3.96
CA ILE A 56 -0.03 -2.95 -4.71
C ILE A 56 -0.93 -1.78 -4.28
N GLY A 57 -0.87 -0.68 -5.03
CA GLY A 57 -1.56 0.59 -4.75
C GLY A 57 -2.85 0.74 -5.56
N VAL A 58 -3.93 0.11 -5.10
CA VAL A 58 -5.22 0.11 -5.80
C VAL A 58 -6.39 0.64 -4.96
N PRO A 59 -6.27 1.74 -4.19
CA PRO A 59 -7.43 2.33 -3.51
C PRO A 59 -8.48 2.82 -4.52
N VAL A 60 -9.75 2.78 -4.12
CA VAL A 60 -10.89 3.28 -4.89
C VAL A 60 -11.52 4.48 -4.18
N GLY A 61 -12.04 5.43 -4.95
CA GLY A 61 -12.80 6.54 -4.39
C GLY A 61 -12.59 7.85 -5.15
N PHE A 62 -12.97 8.95 -4.51
CA PHE A 62 -13.03 10.27 -5.14
C PHE A 62 -12.08 11.30 -4.54
N VAL A 63 -11.73 11.16 -3.26
CA VAL A 63 -10.89 12.12 -2.52
C VAL A 63 -9.47 11.58 -2.42
N ASN A 64 -8.49 12.34 -2.91
CA ASN A 64 -7.05 12.07 -2.82
C ASN A 64 -6.56 10.73 -3.39
N VAL A 65 -7.43 9.94 -4.04
CA VAL A 65 -7.10 8.61 -4.58
C VAL A 65 -6.06 8.70 -5.68
N VAL A 66 -6.25 9.61 -6.64
CA VAL A 66 -5.34 9.74 -7.79
C VAL A 66 -3.96 10.20 -7.32
N GLN A 67 -3.91 11.27 -6.52
CA GLN A 67 -2.68 11.82 -5.98
C GLN A 67 -1.92 10.79 -5.13
N SER A 68 -2.63 10.04 -4.27
CA SER A 68 -1.99 9.01 -3.44
C SER A 68 -1.35 7.88 -4.25
N LYS A 69 -1.88 7.58 -5.43
CA LYS A 69 -1.33 6.57 -6.35
C LYS A 69 -0.11 7.09 -7.09
N GLU A 70 -0.17 8.32 -7.60
CA GLU A 70 0.96 8.95 -8.29
C GLU A 70 2.19 9.07 -7.35
N LEU A 71 1.98 9.36 -6.06
CA LEU A 71 3.06 9.33 -5.05
C LEU A 71 3.80 7.98 -5.02
N ILE A 72 3.06 6.86 -5.05
CA ILE A 72 3.68 5.52 -5.07
C ILE A 72 4.46 5.27 -6.36
N MET A 73 3.99 5.82 -7.48
CA MET A 73 4.69 5.70 -8.76
C MET A 73 6.03 6.44 -8.77
N GLU A 74 6.17 7.44 -7.91
CA GLU A 74 7.39 8.22 -7.70
C GLU A 74 8.23 7.73 -6.50
N ALA A 75 7.79 6.70 -5.77
CA ALA A 75 8.41 6.25 -4.53
C ALA A 75 9.74 5.48 -4.73
N GLY A 76 10.13 5.17 -5.96
CA GLY A 76 11.37 4.45 -6.25
C GLY A 76 11.39 2.98 -5.82
N VAL A 77 10.21 2.37 -5.60
CA VAL A 77 10.04 0.94 -5.28
C VAL A 77 9.15 0.26 -6.32
N PRO A 78 9.25 -1.08 -6.53
CA PRO A 78 8.37 -1.79 -7.45
C PRO A 78 6.89 -1.61 -7.07
N TYR A 79 6.02 -1.41 -8.06
CA TYR A 79 4.60 -1.17 -7.81
C TYR A 79 3.67 -1.79 -8.86
N ILE A 80 2.43 -2.05 -8.43
CA ILE A 80 1.28 -2.31 -9.29
C ILE A 80 0.19 -1.30 -8.89
N VAL A 81 -0.15 -0.38 -9.79
CA VAL A 81 -1.09 0.71 -9.54
C VAL A 81 -2.15 0.75 -10.63
N ALA A 82 -3.42 0.81 -10.20
CA ALA A 82 -4.54 1.09 -11.10
C ALA A 82 -4.74 2.60 -11.18
N ARG A 83 -4.15 3.26 -12.19
CA ARG A 83 -4.24 4.73 -12.36
C ARG A 83 -5.68 5.26 -12.33
N GLY A 84 -5.83 6.50 -11.91
CA GLY A 84 -7.15 7.13 -11.74
C GLY A 84 -7.88 6.66 -10.49
N ARG A 85 -9.23 6.68 -10.52
CA ARG A 85 -10.08 6.52 -9.32
C ARG A 85 -10.54 5.10 -9.03
N LYS A 86 -10.38 4.17 -9.98
CA LYS A 86 -10.82 2.77 -9.85
C LYS A 86 -9.84 1.95 -9.02
N GLY A 87 -10.35 0.91 -8.36
CA GLY A 87 -9.56 0.07 -7.46
C GLY A 87 -10.47 -0.77 -6.56
N GLY A 88 -9.98 -1.14 -5.38
CA GLY A 88 -10.74 -1.85 -4.36
C GLY A 88 -9.95 -2.99 -3.74
N SER A 89 -10.38 -3.42 -2.55
CA SER A 89 -9.79 -4.58 -1.86
C SER A 89 -9.86 -5.86 -2.70
N ASN A 90 -10.93 -6.06 -3.47
CA ASN A 90 -11.05 -7.21 -4.36
C ASN A 90 -9.99 -7.19 -5.47
N ILE A 91 -9.64 -6.00 -5.99
CA ILE A 91 -8.58 -5.85 -6.99
C ILE A 91 -7.23 -6.15 -6.35
N ALA A 92 -6.98 -5.64 -5.14
CA ALA A 92 -5.74 -5.94 -4.41
C ALA A 92 -5.57 -7.45 -4.17
N ALA A 93 -6.63 -8.12 -3.69
CA ALA A 93 -6.62 -9.57 -3.48
C ALA A 93 -6.46 -10.36 -4.78
N CYS A 94 -7.10 -9.93 -5.87
CA CYS A 94 -6.95 -10.52 -7.20
C CYS A 94 -5.48 -10.47 -7.67
N ILE A 95 -4.82 -9.32 -7.51
CA ILE A 95 -3.40 -9.16 -7.85
C ILE A 95 -2.53 -10.09 -7.00
N CYS A 96 -2.76 -10.15 -5.68
CA CYS A 96 -2.04 -11.10 -4.82
C CYS A 96 -2.21 -12.55 -5.28
N ASN A 97 -3.44 -12.97 -5.58
CA ASN A 97 -3.72 -14.33 -6.05
C ASN A 97 -3.06 -14.60 -7.40
N ALA A 98 -3.06 -13.64 -8.32
CA ALA A 98 -2.39 -13.78 -9.61
C ALA A 98 -0.88 -13.99 -9.44
N LEU A 99 -0.24 -13.24 -8.54
CA LEU A 99 1.19 -13.43 -8.23
C LEU A 99 1.47 -14.82 -7.66
N LEU A 100 0.62 -15.32 -6.76
CA LEU A 100 0.75 -16.67 -6.22
C LEU A 100 0.62 -17.74 -7.32
N TYR A 101 -0.35 -17.61 -8.22
CA TYR A 101 -0.52 -18.54 -9.33
C TYR A 101 0.63 -18.50 -10.33
N MET A 102 1.23 -17.34 -10.57
CA MET A 102 2.42 -17.23 -11.42
C MET A 102 3.60 -18.00 -10.81
N ILE A 103 3.83 -17.84 -9.51
CA ILE A 103 4.89 -18.58 -8.79
C ILE A 103 4.64 -20.10 -8.88
N GLU A 104 3.41 -20.57 -8.70
CA GLU A 104 3.08 -21.99 -8.80
C GLU A 104 3.27 -22.55 -10.22
N ARG A 105 2.97 -21.74 -11.25
CA ARG A 105 3.13 -22.14 -12.66
C ARG A 105 4.59 -22.15 -13.10
N ASP A 106 5.38 -21.19 -12.63
CA ASP A 106 6.81 -21.07 -12.94
C ASP A 106 7.68 -22.00 -12.06
N GLY A 107 7.13 -22.47 -10.93
CA GLY A 107 7.73 -23.47 -10.03
C GLY A 107 7.41 -24.92 -10.37
N LYS A 108 6.75 -25.16 -11.51
CA LYS A 108 6.71 -26.46 -12.19
C LYS A 108 7.92 -26.62 -13.10
#